data_AF-A0A077NLX4-F1
#
_entry.id   AF-A0A077NLX4-F1
#
_cell.length_a   1.000
_cell.length_b   1.000
_cell.length_c   1.000
_cell.angle_alpha   90.00
_cell.angle_beta   90.00
_cell.angle_gamma   90.00
#
_symmetry.space_group_name_H-M   'P 1'
#
loop_
_entity.id
_entity.type
_entity.pdbx_description
1 polymer ?
#
loop_
_entity_poly.entity_id
_entity_poly.type
_entity_poly.pdbx_seq_one_letter_code
_entity_poly.pdbx_strand_id
1 'polypeptide(L)'
;MKIIKINLYIALFFSILFTFNKARADNLISADNIISEKNYKFKKNIINLERHYALIFKNESKNDDLEIKVLDSNCMKNSGDQYIHLSPGEIKYDYTKDSNAWPDCLREAKIIKWKIITYKKGVEYKSCDFEIKNSVPSFLSEGYLVWRTIINAANCDLVTSALCGTSNCLNNSVYTGSYDINISIKDDNNWEPPKIISPDRKHYAEKNYITVVGQGLMEDESLPLIITSFDNNIYQVDNTGEAEDKWSAKVWANCGISGTVSIKDIANSDVTIIGTPCGATITSMKENQLLSSGKYNLSGLINGYKLDDIKNELSVKIANFSDPEHKKGVGMVKEYKPNIDIETGKWSVEGLDAECFTYYTASIYFQSDQEDNPDMSGKRSVNYDVSHCPVKITKPTMYQIISSTSEDYNKIGVEGKVTQNTPLDISASYSSGGKNLIHLNSRTGNDWLAEINDAPNGFIKIKANNTGTDQVKIKNSEDEVIILKSKEFSVNYEFPDKVFIDFYGTSMPMISEKENDKSNGFKEYLQPTIRILLDGEKADEIIPDERGDWKSNNKYYAKRGVYTFTIQEISDNKRYKAREDKVLECKGGTSNMTCFEKNNYTK
;
A
#
# COMPACT_ATOMS: atom_id res chain seq x y z
N MET A 1 -108.11 -81.58 45.47
CA MET A 1 -108.25 -82.12 44.10
C MET A 1 -108.03 -80.98 43.10
N LYS A 2 -107.38 -81.29 41.98
CA LYS A 2 -106.92 -80.43 40.87
C LYS A 2 -105.60 -79.67 41.08
N ILE A 3 -104.52 -80.43 40.87
CA ILE A 3 -103.36 -79.97 40.10
C ILE A 3 -103.89 -79.41 38.79
N ILE A 4 -103.76 -78.11 38.57
CA ILE A 4 -103.93 -77.53 37.23
C ILE A 4 -102.52 -77.34 36.66
N LYS A 5 -102.14 -78.31 35.82
CA LYS A 5 -101.06 -78.16 34.84
C LYS A 5 -101.43 -77.01 33.91
N ILE A 6 -100.64 -75.95 33.92
CA ILE A 6 -100.59 -75.00 32.81
C ILE A 6 -99.20 -75.04 32.17
N ASN A 7 -99.28 -75.49 30.92
CA ASN A 7 -98.35 -75.62 29.80
C ASN A 7 -96.90 -75.09 29.91
N LEU A 8 -95.97 -76.02 29.66
CA LEU A 8 -94.57 -75.77 29.33
C LEU A 8 -94.41 -74.77 28.15
N TYR A 9 -95.39 -74.71 27.23
CA TYR A 9 -95.44 -73.73 26.14
C TYR A 9 -95.66 -72.28 26.60
N ILE A 10 -96.31 -72.05 27.75
CA ILE A 10 -96.51 -70.70 28.31
C ILE A 10 -95.22 -70.23 29.03
N ALA A 11 -94.48 -71.14 29.67
CA ALA A 11 -93.18 -70.84 30.27
C ALA A 11 -92.08 -70.58 29.20
N LEU A 12 -92.13 -71.29 28.07
CA LEU A 12 -91.25 -71.03 26.91
C LEU A 12 -91.60 -69.72 26.19
N PHE A 13 -92.88 -69.34 26.10
CA PHE A 13 -93.29 -68.04 25.55
C PHE A 13 -92.82 -66.86 26.44
N PHE A 14 -92.86 -66.99 27.77
CA PHE A 14 -92.33 -65.97 28.70
C PHE A 14 -90.79 -65.87 28.67
N SER A 15 -90.08 -66.97 28.44
CA SER A 15 -88.60 -66.95 28.36
C SER A 15 -88.09 -66.34 27.05
N ILE A 16 -88.86 -66.49 25.95
CA ILE A 16 -88.57 -65.82 24.66
C ILE A 16 -88.93 -64.32 24.73
N LEU A 17 -89.99 -63.93 25.44
CA LEU A 17 -90.32 -62.51 25.69
C LEU A 17 -89.31 -61.79 26.59
N PHE A 18 -88.66 -62.49 27.53
CA PHE A 18 -87.59 -61.92 28.35
C PHE A 18 -86.24 -61.80 27.61
N THR A 19 -85.97 -62.65 26.62
CA THR A 19 -84.75 -62.56 25.80
C THR A 19 -84.86 -61.50 24.69
N PHE A 20 -86.07 -61.22 24.17
CA PHE A 20 -86.28 -60.10 23.25
C PHE A 20 -86.47 -58.73 23.93
N ASN A 21 -86.73 -58.66 25.25
CA ASN A 21 -86.74 -57.40 26.01
C ASN A 21 -85.42 -57.08 26.74
N LYS A 22 -84.43 -57.99 26.75
CA LYS A 22 -83.07 -57.71 27.26
C LYS A 22 -82.12 -57.14 26.20
N ALA A 23 -82.57 -57.00 24.95
CA ALA A 23 -81.85 -56.32 23.86
C ALA A 23 -82.43 -54.94 23.50
N ARG A 24 -83.32 -54.38 24.33
CA ARG A 24 -83.88 -53.03 24.15
C ARG A 24 -84.21 -52.28 25.45
N ALA A 25 -83.52 -52.63 26.54
CA ALA A 25 -83.40 -51.76 27.70
C ALA A 25 -82.26 -50.77 27.42
N ASP A 26 -82.61 -49.63 26.81
CA ASP A 26 -81.93 -48.34 27.01
C ASP A 26 -82.80 -47.16 26.50
N ASN A 27 -84.11 -47.36 26.34
CA ASN A 27 -85.01 -46.31 25.89
C ASN A 27 -86.22 -46.18 26.81
N LEU A 28 -86.19 -45.08 27.58
CA LEU A 28 -87.32 -44.27 28.06
C LEU A 28 -88.36 -44.91 28.99
N ILE A 29 -88.44 -44.34 30.21
CA ILE A 29 -89.62 -43.81 30.94
C ILE A 29 -89.09 -43.53 32.37
N SER A 30 -88.62 -42.33 32.68
CA SER A 30 -89.36 -41.12 33.14
C SER A 30 -89.93 -41.22 34.55
N ALA A 31 -89.39 -40.41 35.46
CA ALA A 31 -90.09 -39.76 36.56
C ALA A 31 -89.49 -38.34 36.63
N ASP A 32 -90.16 -37.37 36.02
CA ASP A 32 -91.05 -36.41 36.68
C ASP A 32 -90.27 -35.35 37.49
N ASN A 33 -90.24 -34.13 36.96
CA ASN A 33 -90.63 -32.97 37.76
C ASN A 33 -91.34 -31.95 36.88
N ILE A 34 -92.60 -31.74 37.26
CA ILE A 34 -93.57 -30.79 36.76
C ILE A 34 -93.21 -29.40 37.27
N ILE A 35 -93.02 -28.42 36.39
CA ILE A 35 -93.47 -27.04 36.62
C ILE A 35 -94.09 -26.52 35.31
N SER A 36 -95.41 -26.34 35.34
CA SER A 36 -96.23 -25.52 34.44
C SER A 36 -95.92 -24.02 34.69
N GLU A 37 -95.94 -23.08 33.75
CA GLU A 37 -97.02 -22.75 32.82
C GLU A 37 -96.54 -21.95 31.59
N LYS A 38 -97.18 -22.28 30.45
CA LYS A 38 -97.61 -21.42 29.33
C LYS A 38 -96.60 -20.88 28.31
N ASN A 39 -96.45 -21.71 27.26
CA ASN A 39 -96.63 -21.39 25.83
C ASN A 39 -95.63 -20.47 25.12
N TYR A 40 -94.56 -21.07 24.57
CA TYR A 40 -94.30 -21.01 23.12
C TYR A 40 -93.69 -22.35 22.66
N LYS A 41 -94.40 -23.06 21.77
CA LYS A 41 -93.93 -24.29 21.14
C LYS A 41 -92.84 -23.95 20.12
N PHE A 42 -91.58 -24.27 20.43
CA PHE A 42 -90.62 -24.69 19.39
C PHE A 42 -90.23 -26.14 19.66
N LYS A 43 -90.50 -26.99 18.66
CA LYS A 43 -90.14 -28.40 18.65
C LYS A 43 -88.63 -28.56 18.85
N LYS A 44 -88.30 -29.52 19.73
CA LYS A 44 -87.04 -30.28 19.81
C LYS A 44 -86.21 -30.23 18.52
N ASN A 45 -85.08 -29.55 18.62
CA ASN A 45 -83.81 -29.90 17.97
C ASN A 45 -82.68 -29.28 18.82
N ILE A 46 -82.46 -29.79 20.03
CA ILE A 46 -81.18 -29.59 20.72
C ILE A 46 -80.28 -30.71 20.19
N ILE A 47 -79.68 -30.46 19.02
CA ILE A 47 -78.72 -31.35 18.37
C ILE A 47 -77.32 -30.79 18.70
N ASN A 48 -76.45 -31.67 19.21
CA ASN A 48 -75.08 -31.50 19.72
C ASN A 48 -74.92 -30.73 21.05
N LEU A 49 -74.73 -31.49 22.14
CA LEU A 49 -74.37 -31.00 23.48
C LEU A 49 -72.88 -30.62 23.63
N GLU A 50 -72.05 -30.91 22.61
CA GLU A 50 -70.63 -30.56 22.55
C GLU A 50 -70.25 -30.24 21.09
N ARG A 51 -69.35 -29.27 20.89
CA ARG A 51 -68.85 -28.81 19.59
C ARG A 51 -67.32 -28.81 19.58
N HIS A 52 -66.73 -29.31 18.51
CA HIS A 52 -65.29 -29.42 18.34
C HIS A 52 -64.73 -28.28 17.47
N TYR A 53 -63.53 -27.81 17.83
CA TYR A 53 -62.75 -26.81 17.13
C TYR A 53 -61.34 -27.36 16.91
N ALA A 54 -60.88 -27.38 15.67
CA ALA A 54 -59.48 -27.63 15.33
C ALA A 54 -58.73 -26.30 15.40
N LEU A 55 -57.65 -26.27 16.17
CA LEU A 55 -56.77 -25.12 16.33
C LEU A 55 -55.49 -25.38 15.55
N ILE A 56 -55.02 -24.37 14.81
CA ILE A 56 -53.76 -24.41 14.08
C ILE A 56 -52.96 -23.19 14.55
N PHE A 57 -51.85 -23.43 15.22
CA PHE A 57 -50.90 -22.40 15.61
C PHE A 57 -49.71 -22.42 14.68
N LYS A 58 -49.34 -21.26 14.14
CA LYS A 58 -48.20 -21.11 13.23
C LYS A 58 -47.24 -20.06 13.75
N ASN A 59 -45.96 -20.42 13.89
CA ASN A 59 -44.89 -19.46 14.14
C ASN A 59 -44.38 -18.92 12.80
N GLU A 60 -44.66 -17.65 12.50
CA GLU A 60 -44.19 -16.96 11.29
C GLU A 60 -42.92 -16.12 11.51
N SER A 61 -42.33 -16.21 12.71
CA SER A 61 -41.06 -15.55 13.03
C SER A 61 -39.91 -16.19 12.24
N LYS A 62 -38.89 -15.39 11.88
CA LYS A 62 -37.72 -15.91 11.14
C LYS A 62 -36.73 -16.64 12.03
N ASN A 63 -36.51 -16.12 13.23
CA ASN A 63 -35.36 -16.50 14.08
C ASN A 63 -35.75 -16.93 15.49
N ASP A 64 -36.94 -16.54 15.97
CA ASP A 64 -37.31 -16.68 17.38
C ASP A 64 -38.25 -17.87 17.62
N ASP A 65 -37.92 -18.66 18.64
CA ASP A 65 -38.79 -19.73 19.13
C ASP A 65 -39.99 -19.13 19.88
N LEU A 66 -41.12 -19.84 19.80
CA LEU A 66 -42.36 -19.44 20.42
C LEU A 66 -42.83 -20.49 21.41
N GLU A 67 -43.38 -20.04 22.53
CA GLU A 67 -44.13 -20.88 23.46
C GLU A 67 -45.54 -20.33 23.67
N ILE A 68 -46.54 -21.21 23.63
CA ILE A 68 -47.95 -20.91 23.92
C ILE A 68 -48.37 -21.72 25.14
N LYS A 69 -48.83 -21.01 26.19
CA LYS A 69 -49.27 -21.59 27.46
C LYS A 69 -50.76 -21.33 27.68
N VAL A 70 -51.52 -22.35 28.07
CA VAL A 70 -52.91 -22.16 28.49
C VAL A 70 -52.94 -21.48 29.86
N LEU A 71 -53.62 -20.34 29.97
CA LEU A 71 -53.77 -19.59 31.23
C LEU A 71 -55.07 -19.94 31.96
N ASP A 72 -56.18 -19.97 31.23
CA ASP A 72 -57.52 -20.18 31.79
C ASP A 72 -58.45 -20.79 30.74
N SER A 73 -59.47 -21.52 31.19
CA SER A 73 -60.52 -22.04 30.33
C SER A 73 -61.86 -22.07 31.05
N ASN A 74 -62.87 -21.44 30.45
CA ASN A 74 -64.24 -21.43 30.97
C ASN A 74 -65.18 -22.15 30.00
N CYS A 75 -65.92 -23.14 30.51
CA CYS A 75 -66.88 -23.95 29.75
C CYS A 75 -66.33 -24.61 28.46
N MET A 76 -64.99 -24.72 28.35
CA MET A 76 -64.26 -25.43 27.31
C MET A 76 -63.61 -26.66 27.93
N LYS A 77 -63.54 -27.76 27.17
CA LYS A 77 -62.86 -29.01 27.55
C LYS A 77 -61.80 -29.33 26.50
N ASN A 78 -60.81 -30.11 26.91
CA ASN A 78 -59.63 -30.41 26.09
C ASN A 78 -59.03 -29.08 25.59
N SER A 79 -58.57 -28.23 26.51
CA SER A 79 -58.11 -26.86 26.20
C SER A 79 -56.78 -26.82 25.42
N GLY A 80 -56.48 -27.88 24.68
CA GLY A 80 -55.22 -28.12 24.00
C GLY A 80 -54.12 -28.68 24.89
N ASP A 81 -52.95 -28.91 24.28
CA ASP A 81 -51.71 -29.16 25.01
C ASP A 81 -51.44 -27.97 25.94
N GLN A 82 -51.15 -28.23 27.24
CA GLN A 82 -50.94 -27.16 28.22
C GLN A 82 -49.77 -26.23 27.85
N TYR A 83 -48.83 -26.77 27.07
CA TYR A 83 -47.60 -26.12 26.61
C TYR A 83 -47.34 -26.52 25.17
N ILE A 84 -47.27 -25.53 24.28
CA ILE A 84 -46.92 -25.71 22.87
C ILE A 84 -45.63 -24.96 22.62
N HIS A 85 -44.60 -25.66 22.17
CA HIS A 85 -43.36 -25.05 21.66
C HIS A 85 -43.38 -25.12 20.13
N LEU A 86 -43.03 -24.02 19.48
CA LEU A 86 -42.98 -23.90 18.02
C LEU A 86 -41.67 -23.24 17.59
N SER A 87 -40.84 -23.99 16.87
CA SER A 87 -39.67 -23.40 16.20
C SER A 87 -40.09 -22.49 15.03
N PRO A 88 -39.19 -21.62 14.53
CA PRO A 88 -39.46 -20.77 13.38
C PRO A 88 -40.04 -21.54 12.17
N GLY A 89 -41.19 -21.09 11.67
CA GLY A 89 -41.89 -21.71 10.53
C GLY A 89 -42.74 -22.94 10.87
N GLU A 90 -42.71 -23.42 12.12
CA GLU A 90 -43.44 -24.62 12.54
C GLU A 90 -44.96 -24.36 12.68
N ILE A 91 -45.73 -25.42 12.41
CA ILE A 91 -47.19 -25.44 12.53
C ILE A 91 -47.58 -26.56 13.50
N LYS A 92 -48.35 -26.21 14.55
CA LYS A 92 -48.95 -27.17 15.48
C LYS A 92 -50.45 -27.24 15.24
N TYR A 93 -50.94 -28.47 15.13
CA TYR A 93 -52.37 -28.79 15.15
C TYR A 93 -52.77 -29.19 16.57
N ASP A 94 -53.87 -28.63 17.03
CA ASP A 94 -54.47 -28.92 18.32
C ASP A 94 -56.00 -28.96 18.17
N TYR A 95 -56.70 -29.37 19.22
CA TYR A 95 -58.14 -29.47 19.22
C TYR A 95 -58.72 -29.08 20.56
N THR A 96 -59.88 -28.44 20.52
CA THR A 96 -60.65 -28.14 21.71
C THR A 96 -62.14 -28.36 21.49
N LYS A 97 -62.90 -28.47 22.57
CA LYS A 97 -64.34 -28.64 22.48
C LYS A 97 -65.10 -27.78 23.49
N ASP A 98 -66.25 -27.27 23.09
CA ASP A 98 -67.16 -26.65 24.04
C ASP A 98 -67.83 -27.69 24.94
N SER A 99 -68.25 -27.26 26.13
CA SER A 99 -69.06 -28.07 27.01
C SER A 99 -70.40 -27.42 27.25
N ASN A 100 -71.39 -27.77 26.43
CA ASN A 100 -72.80 -27.43 26.70
C ASN A 100 -73.52 -28.54 27.47
N ALA A 101 -72.81 -29.62 27.84
CA ALA A 101 -73.32 -30.75 28.60
C ALA A 101 -73.58 -30.44 30.09
N TRP A 102 -73.03 -29.35 30.63
CA TRP A 102 -73.25 -28.93 32.01
C TRP A 102 -74.28 -27.79 32.09
N PRO A 103 -75.25 -27.84 33.04
CA PRO A 103 -76.31 -26.84 33.16
C PRO A 103 -75.79 -25.40 33.22
N ASP A 104 -74.70 -25.18 33.97
CA ASP A 104 -74.12 -23.85 34.20
C ASP A 104 -73.38 -23.31 32.97
N CYS A 105 -73.07 -24.18 32.00
CA CYS A 105 -72.39 -23.78 30.77
C CYS A 105 -73.35 -23.60 29.59
N LEU A 106 -74.65 -23.86 29.70
CA LEU A 106 -75.54 -23.82 28.53
C LEU A 106 -75.67 -22.44 27.85
N ARG A 107 -75.45 -21.34 28.58
CA ARG A 107 -75.59 -19.96 28.08
C ARG A 107 -74.36 -19.08 28.31
N GLU A 108 -73.33 -19.63 28.95
CA GLU A 108 -72.10 -18.90 29.25
C GLU A 108 -71.18 -18.80 28.05
N ALA A 109 -70.33 -17.76 28.03
CA ALA A 109 -69.27 -17.68 27.05
C ALA A 109 -68.28 -18.84 27.22
N LYS A 110 -67.83 -19.40 26.09
CA LYS A 110 -66.84 -20.47 26.04
C LYS A 110 -65.49 -19.84 25.75
N ILE A 111 -64.56 -19.92 26.69
CA ILE A 111 -63.32 -19.14 26.64
C ILE A 111 -62.13 -20.06 26.86
N ILE A 112 -61.07 -19.86 26.09
CA ILE A 112 -59.71 -20.31 26.43
C ILE A 112 -58.80 -19.10 26.27
N LYS A 113 -58.02 -18.82 27.31
CA LYS A 113 -57.02 -17.76 27.32
C LYS A 113 -55.63 -18.37 27.26
N TRP A 114 -54.78 -17.83 26.42
CA TRP A 114 -53.39 -18.25 26.23
C TRP A 114 -52.43 -17.10 26.51
N LYS A 115 -51.20 -17.45 26.89
CA LYS A 115 -50.04 -16.57 26.94
C LYS A 115 -49.03 -17.01 25.88
N ILE A 116 -48.62 -16.07 25.05
CA ILE A 116 -47.52 -16.24 24.09
C ILE A 116 -46.25 -15.71 24.73
N ILE A 117 -45.15 -16.43 24.56
CA ILE A 117 -43.80 -16.01 24.97
C ILE A 117 -42.87 -16.23 23.78
N THR A 118 -42.17 -15.18 23.34
CA THR A 118 -41.07 -15.29 22.37
C THR A 118 -39.74 -15.39 23.10
N TYR A 119 -38.84 -16.23 22.60
CA TYR A 119 -37.51 -16.40 23.17
C TYR A 119 -36.46 -15.87 22.21
N LYS A 120 -35.62 -14.94 22.69
CA LYS A 120 -34.44 -14.45 21.96
C LYS A 120 -33.21 -15.12 22.59
N LYS A 121 -32.53 -15.99 21.83
CA LYS A 121 -31.35 -16.76 22.29
C LYS A 121 -31.60 -17.52 23.61
N GLY A 122 -32.79 -18.09 23.76
CA GLY A 122 -33.19 -18.88 24.95
C GLY A 122 -33.62 -18.07 26.18
N VAL A 123 -33.72 -16.74 26.07
CA VAL A 123 -34.24 -15.86 27.14
C VAL A 123 -35.60 -15.30 26.71
N GLU A 124 -36.57 -15.28 27.63
CA GLU A 124 -37.89 -14.68 27.40
C GLU A 124 -37.73 -13.20 26.98
N TYR A 125 -38.28 -12.84 25.82
CA TYR A 125 -38.10 -11.51 25.21
C TYR A 125 -39.39 -10.68 25.24
N LYS A 126 -40.48 -11.19 24.65
CA LYS A 126 -41.80 -10.58 24.72
C LYS A 126 -42.83 -11.60 25.14
N SER A 127 -43.88 -11.13 25.80
CA SER A 127 -45.04 -11.96 26.06
C SER A 127 -46.33 -11.16 26.03
N CYS A 128 -47.41 -11.77 25.55
CA CYS A 128 -48.74 -11.19 25.58
C CYS A 128 -49.82 -12.27 25.64
N ASP A 129 -51.00 -11.87 26.09
CA ASP A 129 -52.13 -12.77 26.25
C ASP A 129 -53.13 -12.57 25.10
N PHE A 130 -53.74 -13.66 24.66
CA PHE A 130 -54.87 -13.63 23.73
C PHE A 130 -55.87 -14.74 24.09
N GLU A 131 -57.12 -14.63 23.62
CA GLU A 131 -58.16 -15.61 23.95
C GLU A 131 -59.01 -15.97 22.73
N ILE A 132 -59.49 -17.21 22.70
CA ILE A 132 -60.68 -17.57 21.93
C ILE A 132 -61.90 -17.35 22.81
N LYS A 133 -62.93 -16.70 22.26
CA LYS A 133 -64.21 -16.55 22.91
C LYS A 133 -65.32 -16.94 21.94
N ASN A 134 -66.08 -17.98 22.31
CA ASN A 134 -67.35 -18.28 21.67
C ASN A 134 -68.47 -17.75 22.56
N SER A 135 -69.36 -16.94 22.02
CA SER A 135 -70.48 -16.39 22.77
C SER A 135 -71.68 -16.14 21.87
N VAL A 136 -72.87 -16.09 22.47
CA VAL A 136 -74.07 -15.62 21.79
C VAL A 136 -74.21 -14.12 22.06
N PRO A 137 -74.35 -13.27 21.03
CA PRO A 137 -74.53 -11.83 21.22
C PRO A 137 -75.77 -11.53 22.07
N SER A 138 -75.70 -10.48 22.88
CA SER A 138 -76.80 -10.07 23.77
C SER A 138 -78.07 -9.60 23.04
N PHE A 139 -78.01 -9.36 21.73
CA PHE A 139 -79.13 -8.90 20.91
C PHE A 139 -79.43 -9.89 19.76
N LEU A 140 -80.71 -10.29 19.66
CA LEU A 140 -81.23 -11.16 18.60
C LEU A 140 -81.23 -10.39 17.26
N SER A 141 -80.18 -10.50 16.45
CA SER A 141 -80.16 -9.85 15.13
C SER A 141 -81.05 -10.55 14.11
N GLU A 142 -81.36 -11.85 14.28
CA GLU A 142 -81.98 -12.66 13.21
C GLU A 142 -82.96 -13.73 13.73
N GLY A 143 -83.62 -13.49 14.87
CA GLY A 143 -84.67 -14.40 15.39
C GLY A 143 -84.19 -15.76 15.91
N TYR A 144 -82.88 -16.05 15.86
CA TYR A 144 -82.25 -17.27 16.39
C TYR A 144 -81.01 -16.93 17.24
N LEU A 145 -80.74 -17.76 18.26
CA LEU A 145 -79.49 -17.72 19.04
C LEU A 145 -78.37 -18.32 18.19
N VAL A 146 -77.45 -17.49 17.68
CA VAL A 146 -76.32 -17.96 16.88
C VAL A 146 -75.01 -17.71 17.62
N TRP A 147 -74.24 -18.77 17.84
CA TRP A 147 -72.90 -18.68 18.40
C TRP A 147 -71.97 -17.95 17.45
N ARG A 148 -71.14 -17.07 18.02
CA ARG A 148 -70.07 -16.38 17.31
C ARG A 148 -68.73 -16.63 17.96
N THR A 149 -67.69 -16.69 17.14
CA THR A 149 -66.30 -16.91 17.52
C THR A 149 -65.49 -15.64 17.30
N ILE A 150 -64.61 -15.31 18.24
CA ILE A 150 -63.62 -14.24 18.13
C ILE A 150 -62.30 -14.74 18.72
N ILE A 151 -61.18 -14.40 18.06
CA ILE A 151 -59.84 -14.46 18.63
C ILE A 151 -59.49 -13.05 19.08
N ASN A 152 -59.61 -12.80 20.38
CA ASN A 152 -59.37 -11.50 20.98
C ASN A 152 -57.89 -11.39 21.38
N ALA A 153 -57.17 -10.56 20.63
CA ALA A 153 -55.74 -10.28 20.78
C ALA A 153 -55.48 -8.77 20.76
N ALA A 154 -56.44 -7.94 21.19
CA ALA A 154 -56.34 -6.48 21.10
C ALA A 154 -55.12 -5.91 21.86
N ASN A 155 -54.61 -6.64 22.87
CA ASN A 155 -53.44 -6.28 23.67
C ASN A 155 -52.23 -7.20 23.37
N CYS A 156 -52.20 -7.85 22.21
CA CYS A 156 -51.15 -8.80 21.85
C CYS A 156 -50.73 -8.59 20.39
N ASP A 157 -49.67 -7.81 20.22
CA ASP A 157 -49.07 -7.45 18.93
C ASP A 157 -48.37 -8.63 18.24
N LEU A 158 -48.10 -9.71 18.97
CA LEU A 158 -47.54 -10.95 18.43
C LEU A 158 -48.52 -11.74 17.55
N VAL A 159 -49.83 -11.63 17.76
CA VAL A 159 -50.84 -12.34 16.94
C VAL A 159 -51.14 -11.52 15.68
N THR A 160 -50.60 -11.96 14.55
CA THR A 160 -50.67 -11.20 13.28
C THR A 160 -51.95 -11.48 12.49
N SER A 161 -52.50 -12.70 12.59
CA SER A 161 -53.75 -13.05 11.91
C SER A 161 -54.47 -14.19 12.62
N ALA A 162 -55.81 -14.21 12.50
CA ALA A 162 -56.63 -15.33 12.91
C ALA A 162 -57.79 -15.55 11.92
N LEU A 163 -57.85 -16.75 11.34
CA LEU A 163 -58.88 -17.17 10.39
C LEU A 163 -59.73 -18.28 11.00
N CYS A 164 -61.04 -18.06 11.07
CA CYS A 164 -62.02 -19.07 11.42
C CYS A 164 -62.66 -19.54 10.12
N GLY A 165 -62.18 -20.68 9.60
CA GLY A 165 -62.42 -21.12 8.22
C GLY A 165 -61.81 -20.12 7.23
N THR A 166 -62.64 -19.41 6.48
CA THR A 166 -62.21 -18.36 5.54
C THR A 166 -62.41 -16.94 6.08
N SER A 167 -63.04 -16.78 7.24
CA SER A 167 -63.38 -15.46 7.80
C SER A 167 -62.32 -14.99 8.78
N ASN A 168 -61.90 -13.73 8.68
CA ASN A 168 -61.01 -13.12 9.67
C ASN A 168 -61.74 -12.94 11.00
N CYS A 169 -61.30 -13.67 12.02
CA CYS A 169 -61.84 -13.63 13.37
C CYS A 169 -60.89 -13.00 14.39
N LEU A 170 -59.77 -12.42 13.94
CA LEU A 170 -58.88 -11.63 14.80
C LEU A 170 -59.57 -10.32 15.18
N ASN A 171 -59.83 -10.15 16.47
CA ASN A 171 -60.54 -9.01 17.06
C ASN A 171 -61.91 -8.71 16.41
N ASN A 172 -62.45 -9.64 15.63
CA ASN A 172 -63.68 -9.52 14.88
C ASN A 172 -64.55 -10.76 15.12
N SER A 173 -65.84 -10.53 15.41
CA SER A 173 -66.78 -11.62 15.72
C SER A 173 -67.37 -12.20 14.44
N VAL A 174 -67.21 -13.51 14.23
CA VAL A 174 -67.70 -14.24 13.05
C VAL A 174 -68.66 -15.36 13.44
N TYR A 175 -69.51 -15.80 12.51
CA TYR A 175 -70.42 -16.94 12.75
C TYR A 175 -69.63 -18.22 13.00
N THR A 176 -69.99 -18.98 14.05
CA THR A 176 -69.36 -20.26 14.42
C THR A 176 -69.77 -21.39 13.47
N GLY A 177 -69.64 -21.19 12.16
CA GLY A 177 -69.85 -22.20 11.12
C GLY A 177 -68.57 -22.95 10.74
N SER A 178 -67.42 -22.45 11.18
CA SER A 178 -66.10 -22.94 10.78
C SER A 178 -65.45 -23.76 11.88
N TYR A 179 -64.96 -24.95 11.50
CA TYR A 179 -64.38 -25.94 12.41
C TYR A 179 -62.87 -25.76 12.60
N ASP A 180 -62.21 -25.03 11.70
CA ASP A 180 -60.76 -24.83 11.70
C ASP A 180 -60.44 -23.37 12.04
N ILE A 181 -59.60 -23.16 13.05
CA ILE A 181 -59.15 -21.85 13.51
C ILE A 181 -57.64 -21.79 13.34
N ASN A 182 -57.17 -20.96 12.41
CA ASN A 182 -55.76 -20.78 12.11
C ASN A 182 -55.27 -19.45 12.71
N ILE A 183 -54.24 -19.51 13.55
CA ILE A 183 -53.68 -18.39 14.30
C ILE A 183 -52.20 -18.28 13.94
N SER A 184 -51.81 -17.17 13.30
CA SER A 184 -50.42 -16.85 13.00
C SER A 184 -49.84 -15.92 14.06
N ILE A 185 -48.63 -16.22 14.50
CA ILE A 185 -47.91 -15.49 15.53
C ILE A 185 -46.52 -15.13 15.01
N LYS A 186 -46.08 -13.88 15.19
CA LYS A 186 -44.82 -13.36 14.64
C LYS A 186 -44.18 -12.28 15.52
N ASP A 187 -42.85 -12.33 15.66
CA ASP A 187 -42.02 -11.21 16.17
C ASP A 187 -41.12 -10.67 15.05
N ASP A 188 -41.15 -9.37 14.79
CA ASP A 188 -40.53 -8.72 13.61
C ASP A 188 -39.05 -8.31 13.81
N ASN A 189 -38.34 -8.87 14.81
CA ASN A 189 -36.95 -8.50 15.05
C ASN A 189 -36.00 -9.05 13.97
N ASN A 190 -35.57 -8.19 13.04
CA ASN A 190 -34.63 -8.53 11.96
C ASN A 190 -33.17 -8.11 12.27
N TRP A 191 -32.83 -7.69 13.48
CA TRP A 191 -31.47 -7.26 13.80
C TRP A 191 -30.48 -8.44 13.79
N GLU A 192 -29.37 -8.28 13.06
CA GLU A 192 -28.24 -9.22 13.03
C GLU A 192 -27.05 -8.63 13.82
N PRO A 193 -26.39 -9.40 14.70
CA PRO A 193 -25.23 -8.92 15.44
C PRO A 193 -24.07 -8.49 14.53
N PRO A 194 -23.30 -7.46 14.93
CA PRO A 194 -22.12 -7.07 14.19
C PRO A 194 -21.07 -8.20 14.24
N LYS A 195 -20.29 -8.30 13.16
CA LYS A 195 -19.28 -9.36 12.98
C LYS A 195 -17.97 -8.78 12.45
N ILE A 196 -16.86 -9.37 12.87
CA ILE A 196 -15.54 -9.11 12.28
C ILE A 196 -15.46 -9.90 10.96
N ILE A 197 -15.15 -9.21 9.86
CA ILE A 197 -14.99 -9.81 8.52
C ILE A 197 -13.53 -9.93 8.11
N SER A 198 -12.64 -9.17 8.75
CA SER A 198 -11.19 -9.25 8.55
C SER A 198 -10.49 -8.81 9.84
N PRO A 199 -9.39 -9.45 10.26
CA PRO A 199 -8.65 -10.52 9.56
C PRO A 199 -9.33 -11.91 9.61
N ASP A 200 -8.90 -12.81 8.71
CA ASP A 200 -9.24 -14.24 8.80
C ASP A 200 -8.59 -14.88 10.06
N ARG A 201 -9.14 -16.02 10.52
CA ARG A 201 -8.58 -16.75 11.68
C ARG A 201 -7.10 -17.08 11.47
N LYS A 202 -6.26 -16.75 12.47
CA LYS A 202 -4.78 -16.95 12.46
C LYS A 202 -4.02 -16.03 11.51
N HIS A 203 -4.45 -14.78 11.38
CA HIS A 203 -3.71 -13.78 10.61
C HIS A 203 -2.51 -13.24 11.40
N TYR A 204 -1.38 -13.10 10.71
CA TYR A 204 -0.18 -12.47 11.26
C TYR A 204 -0.28 -10.96 11.06
N ALA A 205 -0.07 -10.19 12.12
CA ALA A 205 -0.03 -8.73 12.01
C ALA A 205 1.22 -8.31 11.23
N GLU A 206 1.07 -7.82 10.01
CA GLU A 206 2.20 -7.37 9.17
C GLU A 206 2.99 -6.19 9.75
N LYS A 207 2.41 -5.50 10.73
CA LYS A 207 2.93 -4.30 11.39
C LYS A 207 2.66 -4.38 12.89
N ASN A 208 3.09 -3.35 13.62
CA ASN A 208 2.78 -3.17 15.04
C ASN A 208 1.28 -2.92 15.31
N TYR A 209 0.46 -2.88 14.26
CA TYR A 209 -0.98 -2.85 14.33
C TYR A 209 -1.58 -3.80 13.32
N ILE A 210 -2.81 -4.21 13.60
CA ILE A 210 -3.68 -4.92 12.68
C ILE A 210 -4.90 -4.07 12.40
N THR A 211 -5.35 -4.07 11.14
CA THR A 211 -6.60 -3.42 10.78
C THR A 211 -7.70 -4.46 10.90
N VAL A 212 -8.63 -4.21 11.81
CA VAL A 212 -9.82 -5.03 12.01
C VAL A 212 -10.94 -4.36 11.24
N VAL A 213 -11.58 -5.10 10.36
CA VAL A 213 -12.73 -4.63 9.57
C VAL A 213 -13.93 -5.48 9.96
N GLY A 214 -15.06 -4.82 10.16
CA GLY A 214 -16.31 -5.49 10.48
C GLY A 214 -17.51 -4.90 9.77
N GLN A 215 -18.63 -5.56 9.98
CA GLN A 215 -19.92 -5.21 9.40
C GLN A 215 -21.02 -5.34 10.47
N GLY A 216 -22.02 -4.46 10.40
CA GLY A 216 -23.17 -4.42 11.28
C GLY A 216 -23.02 -3.38 12.39
N LEU A 217 -24.15 -3.01 12.97
CA LEU A 217 -24.26 -2.05 14.08
C LEU A 217 -24.74 -2.75 15.35
N MET A 218 -24.54 -2.11 16.49
CA MET A 218 -25.15 -2.51 17.76
C MET A 218 -26.69 -2.38 17.69
N GLU A 219 -27.41 -2.96 18.66
CA GLU A 219 -28.90 -2.90 18.68
C GLU A 219 -29.44 -1.47 18.76
N ASP A 220 -28.66 -0.54 19.29
CA ASP A 220 -28.97 0.89 19.39
C ASP A 220 -28.50 1.71 18.17
N GLU A 221 -28.15 1.03 17.07
CA GLU A 221 -27.61 1.61 15.83
C GLU A 221 -26.23 2.27 15.98
N SER A 222 -25.54 2.09 17.13
CA SER A 222 -24.20 2.61 17.34
C SER A 222 -23.11 1.72 16.70
N LEU A 223 -21.95 2.32 16.43
CA LEU A 223 -20.76 1.59 16.00
C LEU A 223 -20.22 0.72 17.14
N PRO A 224 -19.82 -0.54 16.88
CA PRO A 224 -19.33 -1.44 17.91
C PRO A 224 -17.98 -0.99 18.49
N LEU A 225 -17.71 -1.43 19.72
CA LEU A 225 -16.39 -1.27 20.35
C LEU A 225 -15.61 -2.58 20.26
N ILE A 226 -14.30 -2.45 20.04
CA ILE A 226 -13.40 -3.60 19.92
C ILE A 226 -12.61 -3.77 21.20
N ILE A 227 -12.50 -5.01 21.67
CA ILE A 227 -11.72 -5.40 22.84
C ILE A 227 -10.70 -6.47 22.49
N THR A 228 -9.61 -6.50 23.23
CA THR A 228 -8.43 -7.32 22.98
C THR A 228 -8.05 -8.10 24.22
N SER A 229 -7.66 -9.36 24.07
CA SER A 229 -7.29 -10.21 25.21
C SER A 229 -5.86 -9.98 25.74
N PHE A 230 -5.01 -9.33 24.96
CA PHE A 230 -3.57 -9.25 25.21
C PHE A 230 -3.13 -7.95 25.89
N ASP A 231 -3.90 -6.87 25.77
CA ASP A 231 -3.67 -5.59 26.45
C ASP A 231 -4.92 -5.09 27.19
N ASN A 232 -6.08 -5.78 27.07
CA ASN A 232 -7.38 -5.39 27.64
C ASN A 232 -7.82 -3.96 27.27
N ASN A 233 -7.32 -3.43 26.15
CA ASN A 233 -7.71 -2.12 25.67
C ASN A 233 -9.06 -2.15 24.95
N ILE A 234 -9.72 -0.99 24.92
CA ILE A 234 -10.95 -0.76 24.16
C ILE A 234 -10.60 0.15 22.99
N TYR A 235 -10.81 -0.33 21.77
CA TYR A 235 -10.58 0.40 20.53
C TYR A 235 -11.91 0.90 19.97
N GLN A 236 -11.95 2.19 19.63
CA GLN A 236 -13.05 2.76 18.86
C GLN A 236 -12.89 2.37 17.39
N VAL A 237 -14.01 2.17 16.72
CA VAL A 237 -14.06 1.90 15.27
C VAL A 237 -14.55 3.15 14.54
N ASP A 238 -14.06 3.35 13.34
CA ASP A 238 -14.49 4.40 12.42
C ASP A 238 -15.26 3.78 11.25
N ASN A 239 -16.27 4.49 10.75
CA ASN A 239 -16.97 4.11 9.52
C ASN A 239 -16.00 4.18 8.32
N THR A 240 -16.00 3.16 7.47
CA THR A 240 -15.06 3.09 6.32
C THR A 240 -15.46 3.98 5.13
N GLY A 241 -16.69 4.51 5.13
CA GLY A 241 -17.29 5.29 4.06
C GLY A 241 -17.90 4.45 2.93
N GLU A 242 -17.74 3.12 2.96
CA GLU A 242 -18.32 2.22 1.95
C GLU A 242 -19.81 1.96 2.17
N ALA A 243 -20.22 1.85 3.43
CA ALA A 243 -21.61 1.66 3.86
C ALA A 243 -21.78 2.14 5.30
N GLU A 244 -23.00 2.49 5.70
CA GLU A 244 -23.29 2.97 7.06
C GLU A 244 -22.97 1.92 8.14
N ASP A 245 -23.06 0.63 7.80
CA ASP A 245 -22.82 -0.51 8.69
C ASP A 245 -21.39 -1.09 8.59
N LYS A 246 -20.49 -0.49 7.80
CA LYS A 246 -19.11 -0.93 7.66
C LYS A 246 -18.16 -0.08 8.47
N TRP A 247 -17.28 -0.75 9.21
CA TRP A 247 -16.38 -0.08 10.15
C TRP A 247 -15.01 -0.74 10.20
N SER A 248 -14.03 0.02 10.66
CA SER A 248 -12.66 -0.46 10.86
C SER A 248 -12.01 0.13 12.11
N ALA A 249 -11.10 -0.62 12.73
CA ALA A 249 -10.24 -0.14 13.80
C ALA A 249 -8.80 -0.58 13.57
N LYS A 250 -7.85 0.28 13.94
CA LYS A 250 -6.44 -0.07 14.03
C LYS A 250 -6.15 -0.52 15.46
N VAL A 251 -5.95 -1.82 15.63
CA VAL A 251 -5.62 -2.43 16.91
C VAL A 251 -4.12 -2.61 17.00
N TRP A 252 -3.48 -2.10 18.04
CA TRP A 252 -2.05 -2.29 18.23
C TRP A 252 -1.77 -3.75 18.60
N ALA A 253 -0.84 -4.39 17.89
CA ALA A 253 -0.44 -5.78 18.09
C ALA A 253 1.04 -5.81 18.41
N ASN A 254 1.37 -5.84 19.71
CA ASN A 254 2.74 -6.01 20.19
C ASN A 254 3.40 -7.24 19.54
N CYS A 255 4.71 -7.18 19.35
CA CYS A 255 5.44 -8.30 18.79
C CYS A 255 5.35 -9.56 19.68
N GLY A 256 5.33 -10.73 19.06
CA GLY A 256 5.34 -12.02 19.76
C GLY A 256 4.07 -12.36 20.58
N ILE A 257 3.01 -11.56 20.49
CA ILE A 257 1.74 -11.86 21.17
C ILE A 257 0.90 -12.87 20.38
N SER A 258 0.20 -13.71 21.12
CA SER A 258 -0.93 -14.48 20.61
C SER A 258 -2.14 -14.13 21.47
N GLY A 259 -3.21 -13.66 20.85
CA GLY A 259 -4.42 -13.27 21.58
C GLY A 259 -5.61 -13.13 20.65
N THR A 260 -6.73 -12.65 21.20
CA THR A 260 -7.97 -12.46 20.44
C THR A 260 -8.38 -11.00 20.40
N VAL A 261 -9.00 -10.62 19.29
CA VAL A 261 -9.82 -9.42 19.16
C VAL A 261 -11.27 -9.85 19.11
N SER A 262 -12.16 -9.20 19.86
CA SER A 262 -13.60 -9.44 19.83
C SER A 262 -14.39 -8.13 19.88
N ILE A 263 -15.67 -8.21 19.53
CA ILE A 263 -16.61 -7.10 19.68
C ILE A 263 -17.16 -7.14 21.11
N LYS A 264 -17.07 -6.00 21.79
CA LYS A 264 -17.56 -5.85 23.17
C LYS A 264 -19.04 -6.25 23.25
N ASP A 265 -19.39 -7.05 24.26
CA ASP A 265 -20.75 -7.51 24.54
C ASP A 265 -21.41 -8.39 23.44
N ILE A 266 -20.64 -8.84 22.43
CA ILE A 266 -21.11 -9.77 21.40
C ILE A 266 -20.39 -11.12 21.51
N ALA A 267 -21.14 -12.16 21.90
CA ALA A 267 -20.62 -13.52 22.04
C ALA A 267 -20.14 -14.12 20.70
N ASN A 268 -19.09 -14.94 20.75
CA ASN A 268 -18.49 -15.65 19.61
C ASN A 268 -18.00 -14.72 18.47
N SER A 269 -17.65 -13.48 18.79
CA SER A 269 -17.08 -12.51 17.85
C SER A 269 -15.56 -12.53 17.81
N ASP A 270 -14.91 -13.45 18.53
CA ASP A 270 -13.48 -13.48 18.72
C ASP A 270 -12.72 -14.02 17.50
N VAL A 271 -11.65 -13.31 17.14
CA VAL A 271 -10.71 -13.68 16.09
C VAL A 271 -9.31 -13.73 16.69
N THR A 272 -8.64 -14.87 16.54
CA THR A 272 -7.24 -15.03 16.97
C THR A 272 -6.29 -14.29 16.03
N ILE A 273 -5.42 -13.48 16.62
CA ILE A 273 -4.39 -12.70 15.95
C ILE A 273 -3.03 -13.07 16.54
N ILE A 274 -2.04 -13.15 15.66
CA ILE A 274 -0.65 -13.42 16.02
C ILE A 274 0.16 -12.16 15.65
N GLY A 275 0.81 -11.55 16.64
CA GLY A 275 1.73 -10.43 16.42
C GLY A 275 2.95 -10.87 15.61
N THR A 276 3.57 -9.94 14.87
CA THR A 276 4.82 -10.24 14.15
C THR A 276 5.99 -10.50 15.12
N PRO A 277 7.06 -11.17 14.66
CA PRO A 277 8.30 -11.30 15.43
C PRO A 277 8.87 -9.93 15.87
N CYS A 278 9.46 -9.90 17.07
CA CYS A 278 10.16 -8.71 17.58
C CYS A 278 11.48 -8.51 16.84
N GLY A 279 11.79 -7.28 16.44
CA GLY A 279 13.07 -6.97 15.83
C GLY A 279 13.02 -5.73 14.96
N ALA A 280 14.17 -5.43 14.35
CA ALA A 280 14.32 -4.37 13.37
C ALA A 280 15.17 -4.84 12.19
N THR A 281 14.79 -4.43 10.98
CA THR A 281 15.43 -4.83 9.72
C THR A 281 15.65 -3.62 8.82
N ILE A 282 16.69 -3.69 7.99
CA ILE A 282 16.99 -2.76 6.89
C ILE A 282 16.25 -3.27 5.65
N THR A 283 15.47 -2.40 5.02
CA THR A 283 14.69 -2.72 3.81
C THR A 283 15.00 -1.79 2.64
N SER A 284 15.56 -0.61 2.90
CA SER A 284 15.95 0.35 1.86
C SER A 284 17.14 -0.08 1.01
N MET A 285 17.89 -1.08 1.46
CA MET A 285 19.17 -1.46 0.87
C MET A 285 19.32 -2.97 0.82
N LYS A 286 19.87 -3.46 -0.30
CA LYS A 286 20.16 -4.88 -0.52
C LYS A 286 21.62 -5.18 -0.18
N GLU A 287 21.88 -6.45 0.13
CA GLU A 287 23.24 -6.96 0.27
C GLU A 287 24.07 -6.71 -0.99
N ASN A 288 25.30 -6.25 -0.81
CA ASN A 288 26.26 -5.92 -1.86
C ASN A 288 25.73 -4.93 -2.91
N GLN A 289 24.80 -4.05 -2.50
CA GLN A 289 24.31 -3.00 -3.38
C GLN A 289 25.41 -1.97 -3.64
N LEU A 290 25.57 -1.56 -4.91
CA LEU A 290 26.50 -0.50 -5.29
C LEU A 290 25.80 0.87 -5.30
N LEU A 291 26.34 1.84 -4.57
CA LEU A 291 25.83 3.21 -4.47
C LEU A 291 26.68 4.21 -5.26
N SER A 292 26.08 5.33 -5.64
CA SER A 292 26.84 6.51 -6.05
C SER A 292 27.39 7.23 -4.81
N SER A 293 28.53 7.91 -4.95
CA SER A 293 29.04 8.76 -3.88
C SER A 293 28.14 9.98 -3.65
N GLY A 294 28.16 10.52 -2.43
CA GLY A 294 27.31 11.63 -2.01
C GLY A 294 26.38 11.25 -0.86
N LYS A 295 25.19 11.87 -0.81
CA LYS A 295 24.23 11.66 0.28
C LYS A 295 23.27 10.51 -0.03
N TYR A 296 23.01 9.67 0.96
CA TYR A 296 21.99 8.61 0.88
C TYR A 296 21.22 8.49 2.21
N ASN A 297 20.09 7.78 2.16
CA ASN A 297 19.25 7.51 3.31
C ASN A 297 19.15 6.00 3.55
N LEU A 298 19.04 5.60 4.81
CA LEU A 298 18.71 4.23 5.21
C LEU A 298 17.34 4.20 5.85
N SER A 299 16.56 3.16 5.59
CA SER A 299 15.29 2.94 6.25
C SER A 299 14.96 1.47 6.37
N GLY A 300 14.03 1.18 7.25
CA GLY A 300 13.68 -0.18 7.59
C GLY A 300 12.38 -0.31 8.38
N LEU A 301 12.15 -1.52 8.88
CA LEU A 301 11.00 -1.86 9.72
C LEU A 301 11.45 -2.14 11.14
N ILE A 302 10.59 -1.85 12.11
CA ILE A 302 10.78 -2.16 13.53
C ILE A 302 9.46 -2.59 14.18
N ASN A 303 9.52 -3.68 14.95
CA ASN A 303 8.47 -4.11 15.85
C ASN A 303 9.04 -4.44 17.24
N GLY A 304 8.38 -3.95 18.29
CA GLY A 304 8.84 -4.08 19.68
C GLY A 304 7.68 -4.27 20.66
N TYR A 305 8.02 -4.54 21.92
CA TYR A 305 7.04 -4.87 22.97
C TYR A 305 6.23 -3.67 23.45
N LYS A 306 6.82 -2.47 23.46
CA LYS A 306 6.17 -1.23 23.86
C LYS A 306 6.59 -0.08 22.96
N LEU A 307 5.69 0.89 22.81
CA LEU A 307 5.89 2.13 22.07
C LEU A 307 7.13 2.91 22.53
N ASP A 308 7.33 2.99 23.84
CA ASP A 308 8.39 3.80 24.46
C ASP A 308 9.77 3.12 24.40
N ASP A 309 9.80 1.80 24.38
CA ASP A 309 11.04 1.00 24.31
C ASP A 309 11.63 1.12 22.88
N ILE A 310 10.78 1.11 21.85
CA ILE A 310 11.16 1.26 20.44
C ILE A 310 11.97 2.54 20.19
N LYS A 311 11.57 3.67 20.79
CA LYS A 311 12.22 4.98 20.58
C LYS A 311 13.61 5.10 21.20
N ASN A 312 13.87 4.36 22.27
CA ASN A 312 15.09 4.52 23.07
C ASN A 312 16.14 3.44 22.80
N GLU A 313 15.74 2.29 22.27
CA GLU A 313 16.60 1.10 22.15
C GLU A 313 17.13 0.85 20.74
N LEU A 314 16.54 1.46 19.70
CA LEU A 314 16.99 1.28 18.32
C LEU A 314 18.20 2.17 18.01
N SER A 315 19.28 1.55 17.55
CA SER A 315 20.45 2.26 17.00
C SER A 315 20.90 1.63 15.67
N VAL A 316 21.36 2.49 14.75
CA VAL A 316 21.91 2.07 13.46
C VAL A 316 23.41 2.36 13.48
N LYS A 317 24.22 1.33 13.29
CA LYS A 317 25.68 1.43 13.25
C LYS A 317 26.15 1.28 11.82
N ILE A 318 27.01 2.20 11.39
CA ILE A 318 27.65 2.14 10.08
C ILE A 318 29.15 2.06 10.31
N ALA A 319 29.71 0.94 9.86
CA ALA A 319 31.15 0.72 9.81
C ALA A 319 31.62 0.89 8.36
N ASN A 320 32.81 1.47 8.18
CA ASN A 320 33.47 1.55 6.89
C ASN A 320 34.76 0.73 6.87
N PHE A 321 35.07 0.22 5.68
CA PHE A 321 36.19 -0.67 5.41
C PHE A 321 36.92 -0.23 4.15
N SER A 322 38.21 -0.53 4.12
CA SER A 322 39.08 -0.27 2.96
C SER A 322 39.19 -1.47 2.01
N ASP A 323 38.54 -2.58 2.33
CA ASP A 323 38.67 -3.86 1.63
C ASP A 323 37.29 -4.42 1.23
N PRO A 324 37.11 -4.94 0.00
CA PRO A 324 35.84 -5.46 -0.49
C PRO A 324 35.29 -6.65 0.28
N GLU A 325 36.12 -7.41 1.02
CA GLU A 325 35.60 -8.48 1.87
C GLU A 325 34.96 -7.95 3.18
N HIS A 326 34.97 -6.64 3.43
CA HIS A 326 34.42 -6.01 4.63
C HIS A 326 35.06 -6.53 5.94
N LYS A 327 36.36 -6.88 5.90
CA LYS A 327 37.07 -7.52 7.03
C LYS A 327 38.24 -6.71 7.57
N LYS A 328 38.88 -5.89 6.74
CA LYS A 328 40.15 -5.21 7.10
C LYS A 328 39.99 -3.69 7.05
N GLY A 329 40.51 -3.04 8.09
CA GLY A 329 40.40 -1.61 8.34
C GLY A 329 39.03 -1.28 8.93
N VAL A 330 38.90 -1.30 10.26
CA VAL A 330 37.72 -0.69 10.90
C VAL A 330 37.98 0.80 10.86
N GLY A 331 37.43 1.52 9.89
CA GLY A 331 37.29 2.96 10.05
C GLY A 331 36.22 3.25 11.13
N MET A 332 36.04 4.53 11.48
CA MET A 332 35.13 4.93 12.57
C MET A 332 33.74 4.29 12.42
N VAL A 333 33.36 3.46 13.39
CA VAL A 333 31.96 3.04 13.55
C VAL A 333 31.18 4.25 14.03
N LYS A 334 30.26 4.74 13.20
CA LYS A 334 29.34 5.81 13.59
C LYS A 334 28.00 5.20 13.97
N GLU A 335 27.48 5.64 15.10
CA GLU A 335 26.17 5.25 15.61
C GLU A 335 25.17 6.39 15.38
N TYR A 336 24.01 6.05 14.84
CA TYR A 336 22.94 6.98 14.52
C TYR A 336 21.69 6.57 15.28
N LYS A 337 21.01 7.57 15.86
CA LYS A 337 19.64 7.41 16.35
C LYS A 337 18.67 7.66 15.18
N PRO A 338 17.92 6.65 14.74
CA PRO A 338 16.98 6.82 13.64
C PRO A 338 15.74 7.61 14.07
N ASN A 339 15.10 8.25 13.10
CA ASN A 339 13.75 8.75 13.26
C ASN A 339 12.77 7.59 13.11
N ILE A 340 11.80 7.46 14.03
CA ILE A 340 10.87 6.33 14.08
C ILE A 340 9.45 6.84 13.97
N ASP A 341 8.77 6.39 12.92
CA ASP A 341 7.33 6.49 12.78
C ASP A 341 6.70 5.25 13.42
N ILE A 342 6.18 5.46 14.62
CA ILE A 342 5.53 4.43 15.42
C ILE A 342 4.26 3.91 14.75
N GLU A 343 3.50 4.78 14.09
CA GLU A 343 2.22 4.40 13.50
C GLU A 343 2.43 3.43 12.34
N THR A 344 3.52 3.61 11.58
CA THR A 344 3.83 2.74 10.44
C THR A 344 4.85 1.64 10.74
N GLY A 345 5.52 1.69 11.91
CA GLY A 345 6.61 0.78 12.25
C GLY A 345 7.86 0.98 11.40
N LYS A 346 8.03 2.18 10.82
CA LYS A 346 9.16 2.52 9.94
C LYS A 346 10.19 3.34 10.68
N TRP A 347 11.46 3.05 10.42
CA TRP A 347 12.57 3.89 10.90
C TRP A 347 13.40 4.40 9.72
N SER A 348 14.06 5.54 9.91
CA SER A 348 14.94 6.13 8.89
C SER A 348 16.13 6.89 9.49
N VAL A 349 17.24 6.90 8.75
CA VAL A 349 18.40 7.76 8.99
C VAL A 349 18.68 8.49 7.68
N GLU A 350 18.63 9.81 7.73
CA GLU A 350 18.76 10.67 6.55
C GLU A 350 20.14 11.33 6.47
N GLY A 351 20.59 11.63 5.25
CA GLY A 351 21.76 12.46 5.01
C GLY A 351 23.10 11.80 5.34
N LEU A 352 23.18 10.48 5.23
CA LEU A 352 24.41 9.72 5.39
C LEU A 352 25.38 10.00 4.24
N ASP A 353 26.67 10.09 4.55
CA ASP A 353 27.72 10.32 3.56
C ASP A 353 28.28 8.99 3.03
N ALA A 354 28.23 8.80 1.72
CA ALA A 354 28.86 7.73 0.98
C ALA A 354 30.15 8.26 0.33
N GLU A 355 31.29 7.85 0.89
CA GLU A 355 32.62 8.19 0.37
C GLU A 355 33.02 7.21 -0.74
N CYS A 356 33.63 7.72 -1.80
CA CYS A 356 34.10 6.90 -2.90
C CYS A 356 35.06 5.81 -2.44
N PHE A 357 35.03 4.64 -3.10
CA PHE A 357 35.92 3.49 -2.83
C PHE A 357 35.85 2.97 -1.39
N THR A 358 34.75 3.25 -0.69
CA THR A 358 34.56 2.80 0.68
C THR A 358 33.52 1.70 0.69
N TYR A 359 33.84 0.64 1.43
CA TYR A 359 32.97 -0.51 1.66
C TYR A 359 32.31 -0.30 3.02
N TYR A 360 31.02 -0.57 3.13
CA TYR A 360 30.28 -0.26 4.34
C TYR A 360 29.46 -1.45 4.81
N THR A 361 29.36 -1.57 6.13
CA THR A 361 28.37 -2.43 6.76
C THR A 361 27.44 -1.56 7.58
N ALA A 362 26.16 -1.58 7.24
CA ALA A 362 25.11 -1.05 8.10
C ALA A 362 24.53 -2.19 8.93
N SER A 363 24.51 -2.04 10.24
CA SER A 363 23.97 -3.01 11.19
C SER A 363 22.99 -2.33 12.13
N ILE A 364 21.91 -3.02 12.45
CA ILE A 364 20.94 -2.58 13.44
C ILE A 364 21.27 -3.23 14.79
N TYR A 365 21.16 -2.44 15.85
CA TYR A 365 21.15 -2.95 17.22
C TYR A 365 19.83 -2.56 17.89
N PHE A 366 19.13 -3.56 18.41
CA PHE A 366 17.87 -3.42 19.13
C PHE A 366 17.84 -4.39 20.31
N GLN A 367 17.57 -3.91 21.52
CA GLN A 367 17.86 -4.66 22.75
C GLN A 367 16.90 -5.85 22.99
N SER A 368 15.72 -5.84 22.36
CA SER A 368 14.72 -6.92 22.46
C SER A 368 15.06 -8.16 21.61
N ASP A 369 16.30 -8.27 21.12
CA ASP A 369 16.80 -9.35 20.28
C ASP A 369 16.96 -10.65 21.09
N GLN A 370 15.85 -11.38 21.31
CA GLN A 370 15.95 -12.80 21.57
C GLN A 370 16.44 -13.51 20.29
N GLU A 371 17.42 -14.40 20.48
CA GLU A 371 18.11 -15.16 19.42
C GLU A 371 17.11 -15.80 18.44
N ASP A 372 17.37 -15.59 17.14
CA ASP A 372 16.67 -16.18 15.99
C ASP A 372 15.14 -16.06 15.97
N ASN A 373 14.63 -14.93 15.49
CA ASN A 373 13.24 -14.81 15.08
C ASN A 373 13.14 -14.59 13.56
N PRO A 374 12.81 -15.63 12.78
CA PRO A 374 12.68 -15.54 11.32
C PRO A 374 11.37 -14.82 10.97
N ASP A 375 11.32 -14.16 9.82
CA ASP A 375 10.14 -13.58 9.15
C ASP A 375 9.83 -12.08 9.28
N MET A 376 10.74 -11.22 9.78
CA MET A 376 10.68 -9.80 9.36
C MET A 376 11.35 -9.64 7.99
N SER A 377 10.65 -9.03 7.03
CA SER A 377 11.23 -8.73 5.72
C SER A 377 12.44 -7.80 5.85
N GLY A 378 13.52 -8.09 5.12
CA GLY A 378 14.77 -7.32 5.17
C GLY A 378 15.90 -8.05 5.89
N LYS A 379 16.98 -7.33 6.24
CA LYS A 379 18.14 -7.88 6.94
C LYS A 379 18.56 -7.00 8.11
N ARG A 380 19.07 -7.62 9.19
CA ARG A 380 19.64 -6.87 10.34
C ARG A 380 20.96 -6.18 10.02
N SER A 381 21.71 -6.74 9.09
CA SER A 381 22.96 -6.18 8.61
C SER A 381 23.03 -6.32 7.11
N VAL A 382 23.54 -5.28 6.44
CA VAL A 382 23.77 -5.27 5.00
C VAL A 382 25.16 -4.70 4.73
N ASN A 383 25.93 -5.41 3.91
CA ASN A 383 27.13 -4.88 3.29
C ASN A 383 26.75 -4.15 2.00
N TYR A 384 27.40 -3.02 1.72
CA TYR A 384 27.19 -2.25 0.51
C TYR A 384 28.43 -1.45 0.15
N ASP A 385 28.54 -1.16 -1.13
CA ASP A 385 29.76 -0.61 -1.71
C ASP A 385 29.45 0.76 -2.31
N VAL A 386 30.40 1.69 -2.22
CA VAL A 386 30.30 2.95 -2.95
C VAL A 386 31.15 2.89 -4.21
N SER A 387 30.52 3.25 -5.33
CA SER A 387 31.15 3.31 -6.64
C SER A 387 32.42 4.15 -6.64
N HIS A 388 33.28 3.79 -7.58
CA HIS A 388 34.56 4.44 -7.81
C HIS A 388 34.32 5.85 -8.35
N CYS A 389 34.96 6.86 -7.73
CA CYS A 389 34.89 8.24 -8.20
C CYS A 389 35.49 8.39 -9.62
N PRO A 390 34.95 9.31 -10.44
CA PRO A 390 35.54 9.67 -11.73
C PRO A 390 36.92 10.31 -11.53
N VAL A 391 37.82 10.06 -12.49
CA VAL A 391 39.09 10.80 -12.59
C VAL A 391 38.81 12.20 -13.15
N LYS A 392 39.61 13.18 -12.74
CA LYS A 392 39.53 14.54 -13.27
C LYS A 392 40.93 15.10 -13.53
N ILE A 393 41.13 15.77 -14.65
CA ILE A 393 42.30 16.60 -14.95
C ILE A 393 41.97 18.03 -14.52
N THR A 394 42.76 18.58 -13.59
CA THR A 394 42.59 19.95 -13.08
C THR A 394 43.52 20.94 -13.76
N LYS A 395 44.70 20.49 -14.20
CA LYS A 395 45.60 21.24 -15.08
C LYS A 395 46.26 20.29 -16.08
N PRO A 396 46.50 20.71 -17.33
CA PRO A 396 46.07 21.98 -17.91
C PRO A 396 44.56 22.04 -18.16
N THR A 397 44.01 23.25 -18.34
CA THR A 397 42.58 23.41 -18.69
C THR A 397 42.35 23.15 -20.17
N MET A 398 41.10 22.84 -20.54
CA MET A 398 40.72 22.68 -21.94
C MET A 398 41.10 23.91 -22.77
N TYR A 399 41.80 23.68 -23.88
CA TYR A 399 42.35 24.65 -24.82
C TYR A 399 43.41 25.62 -24.24
N GLN A 400 44.07 25.25 -23.15
CA GLN A 400 45.19 26.04 -22.62
C GLN A 400 46.34 26.11 -23.63
N ILE A 401 46.94 27.30 -23.77
CA ILE A 401 48.10 27.55 -24.64
C ILE A 401 49.37 27.51 -23.79
N ILE A 402 50.36 26.74 -24.25
CA ILE A 402 51.71 26.66 -23.67
C ILE A 402 52.68 27.30 -24.67
N SER A 403 53.28 28.42 -24.29
CA SER A 403 54.16 29.22 -25.15
C SER A 403 55.64 29.01 -24.83
N SER A 404 56.55 29.25 -25.79
CA SER A 404 58.00 29.18 -25.57
C SER A 404 58.55 30.15 -24.52
N THR A 405 57.77 31.15 -24.11
CA THR A 405 58.09 32.06 -23.01
C THR A 405 57.68 31.53 -21.64
N SER A 406 56.93 30.41 -21.57
CA SER A 406 56.61 29.77 -20.29
C SER A 406 57.86 29.07 -19.72
N GLU A 407 58.05 29.15 -18.40
CA GLU A 407 59.17 28.50 -17.68
C GLU A 407 59.28 27.01 -17.98
N ASP A 408 58.15 26.37 -18.31
CA ASP A 408 58.01 24.94 -18.53
C ASP A 408 57.77 24.57 -20.00
N TYR A 409 58.25 25.34 -20.99
CA TYR A 409 57.97 25.04 -22.41
C TYR A 409 58.39 23.62 -22.85
N ASN A 410 59.40 23.03 -22.22
CA ASN A 410 59.86 21.66 -22.49
C ASN A 410 59.15 20.60 -21.63
N LYS A 411 58.34 21.01 -20.65
CA LYS A 411 57.67 20.15 -19.68
C LYS A 411 56.22 20.54 -19.45
N ILE A 412 55.28 19.67 -19.73
CA ILE A 412 53.87 19.96 -19.49
C ILE A 412 53.45 19.28 -18.20
N GLY A 413 53.25 20.06 -17.14
CA GLY A 413 52.68 19.59 -15.89
C GLY A 413 51.21 19.21 -16.07
N VAL A 414 50.87 17.97 -15.71
CA VAL A 414 49.50 17.45 -15.73
C VAL A 414 49.12 17.11 -14.30
N GLU A 415 48.14 17.83 -13.78
CA GLU A 415 47.60 17.66 -12.44
C GLU A 415 46.15 17.20 -12.54
N GLY A 416 45.73 16.40 -11.57
CA GLY A 416 44.34 16.05 -11.45
C GLY A 416 43.94 15.49 -10.10
N LYS A 417 42.69 15.08 -10.04
CA LYS A 417 42.09 14.43 -8.88
C LYS A 417 41.62 13.03 -9.22
N VAL A 418 41.91 12.10 -8.32
CA VAL A 418 41.41 10.73 -8.33
C VAL A 418 41.44 10.24 -6.90
N THR A 419 40.45 9.46 -6.45
CA THR A 419 40.46 8.92 -5.08
C THR A 419 41.76 8.17 -4.81
N GLN A 420 42.32 8.27 -3.60
CA GLN A 420 43.56 7.59 -3.22
C GLN A 420 43.54 6.07 -3.53
N ASN A 421 44.68 5.50 -3.95
CA ASN A 421 44.87 4.08 -4.32
C ASN A 421 44.13 3.54 -5.56
N THR A 422 43.32 4.34 -6.25
CA THR A 422 42.75 3.98 -7.56
C THR A 422 43.84 3.80 -8.64
N PRO A 423 43.82 2.73 -9.45
CA PRO A 423 44.65 2.59 -10.65
C PRO A 423 44.38 3.70 -11.65
N LEU A 424 45.43 4.34 -12.14
CA LEU A 424 45.35 5.51 -13.01
C LEU A 424 46.31 5.36 -14.18
N ASP A 425 45.76 5.37 -15.40
CA ASP A 425 46.51 5.43 -16.63
C ASP A 425 46.41 6.83 -17.23
N ILE A 426 47.55 7.48 -17.44
CA ILE A 426 47.63 8.79 -18.07
C ILE A 426 48.29 8.62 -19.42
N SER A 427 47.75 9.26 -20.45
CA SER A 427 48.33 9.20 -21.79
C SER A 427 48.21 10.51 -22.54
N ALA A 428 49.22 10.80 -23.35
CA ALA A 428 49.18 11.89 -24.32
C ALA A 428 49.17 11.32 -25.74
N SER A 429 48.44 12.00 -26.61
CA SER A 429 48.42 11.75 -28.04
C SER A 429 48.71 13.06 -28.76
N TYR A 430 49.47 12.96 -29.84
CA TYR A 430 49.98 14.06 -30.64
C TYR A 430 49.49 13.90 -32.08
N SER A 431 49.41 15.00 -32.84
CA SER A 431 49.07 14.95 -34.28
C SER A 431 50.10 14.15 -35.08
N SER A 432 51.38 14.22 -34.72
CA SER A 432 52.50 13.62 -35.44
C SER A 432 52.90 12.20 -34.96
N GLY A 433 52.13 11.55 -34.07
CA GLY A 433 52.57 10.28 -33.49
C GLY A 433 51.53 9.47 -32.71
N GLY A 434 51.96 8.30 -32.21
CA GLY A 434 51.14 7.36 -31.45
C GLY A 434 50.79 7.83 -30.02
N LYS A 435 49.96 7.04 -29.33
CA LYS A 435 49.59 7.25 -27.92
C LYS A 435 50.79 6.93 -27.03
N ASN A 436 51.27 7.91 -26.27
CA ASN A 436 52.33 7.72 -25.29
C ASN A 436 51.73 7.65 -23.88
N LEU A 437 52.06 6.58 -23.15
CA LEU A 437 51.75 6.49 -21.72
C LEU A 437 52.66 7.44 -20.95
N ILE A 438 52.06 8.20 -20.03
CA ILE A 438 52.75 9.17 -19.19
C ILE A 438 52.91 8.55 -17.81
N HIS A 439 54.14 8.58 -17.28
CA HIS A 439 54.41 8.09 -15.95
C HIS A 439 53.84 9.03 -14.89
N LEU A 440 53.23 8.47 -13.85
CA LEU A 440 52.76 9.23 -12.70
C LEU A 440 53.96 9.65 -11.84
N ASN A 441 54.16 10.95 -11.64
CA ASN A 441 55.30 11.47 -10.87
C ASN A 441 55.05 11.36 -9.38
N SER A 442 53.88 11.78 -8.92
CA SER A 442 53.52 11.74 -7.50
C SER A 442 52.01 11.66 -7.29
N ARG A 443 51.64 11.23 -6.08
CA ARG A 443 50.27 11.20 -5.61
C ARG A 443 50.24 11.56 -4.13
N THR A 444 49.38 12.50 -3.76
CA THR A 444 49.23 12.94 -2.37
C THR A 444 47.75 13.03 -2.05
N GLY A 445 47.25 12.09 -1.24
CA GLY A 445 45.82 11.93 -1.02
C GLY A 445 45.06 11.68 -2.33
N ASN A 446 44.16 12.60 -2.67
CA ASN A 446 43.36 12.54 -3.89
C ASN A 446 43.96 13.29 -5.08
N ASP A 447 45.09 13.98 -4.89
CA ASP A 447 45.74 14.75 -5.93
C ASP A 447 46.83 13.90 -6.59
N TRP A 448 46.94 13.99 -7.91
CA TRP A 448 47.94 13.31 -8.71
C TRP A 448 48.66 14.27 -9.65
N LEU A 449 49.94 13.98 -9.91
CA LEU A 449 50.80 14.79 -10.77
C LEU A 449 51.56 13.88 -11.75
N ALA A 450 51.62 14.30 -13.00
CA ALA A 450 52.44 13.70 -14.05
C ALA A 450 53.09 14.80 -14.90
N GLU A 451 54.16 14.48 -15.61
CA GLU A 451 54.84 15.40 -16.52
C GLU A 451 55.01 14.80 -17.90
N ILE A 452 54.74 15.61 -18.93
CA ILE A 452 55.05 15.27 -20.31
C ILE A 452 56.33 16.00 -20.71
N ASN A 453 57.41 15.27 -20.94
CA ASN A 453 58.68 15.84 -21.39
C ASN A 453 58.75 15.88 -22.92
N ASP A 454 59.35 16.94 -23.46
CA ASP A 454 59.70 17.08 -24.88
C ASP A 454 58.53 16.89 -25.85
N ALA A 455 57.33 17.31 -25.45
CA ALA A 455 56.14 17.22 -26.31
C ALA A 455 56.33 18.03 -27.61
N PRO A 456 55.92 17.51 -28.78
CA PRO A 456 55.97 18.26 -30.04
C PRO A 456 55.06 19.50 -30.00
N ASN A 457 55.38 20.49 -30.83
CA ASN A 457 54.50 21.65 -31.01
C ASN A 457 53.22 21.22 -31.75
N GLY A 458 52.11 21.88 -31.43
CA GLY A 458 50.79 21.58 -31.97
C GLY A 458 49.78 21.17 -30.89
N PHE A 459 48.71 20.53 -31.31
CA PHE A 459 47.67 20.05 -30.41
C PHE A 459 48.11 18.79 -29.66
N ILE A 460 47.89 18.80 -28.34
CA ILE A 460 48.19 17.67 -27.47
C ILE A 460 46.91 17.29 -26.75
N LYS A 461 46.50 16.03 -26.87
CA LYS A 461 45.34 15.47 -26.20
C LYS A 461 45.81 14.61 -25.05
N ILE A 462 45.46 15.01 -23.84
CA ILE A 462 45.81 14.35 -22.59
C ILE A 462 44.56 13.66 -22.07
N LYS A 463 44.67 12.34 -21.86
CA LYS A 463 43.62 11.51 -21.27
C LYS A 463 44.10 10.94 -19.95
N ALA A 464 43.24 11.01 -18.95
CA ALA A 464 43.38 10.27 -17.70
C ALA A 464 42.26 9.24 -17.66
N ASN A 465 42.60 7.97 -17.46
CA ASN A 465 41.64 6.88 -17.35
C ASN A 465 41.80 6.17 -16.01
N ASN A 466 40.70 6.08 -15.28
CA ASN A 466 40.56 5.20 -14.14
C ASN A 466 40.28 3.78 -14.67
N THR A 467 41.30 2.93 -14.68
CA THR A 467 41.18 1.57 -15.21
C THR A 467 40.36 0.63 -14.33
N GLY A 468 39.96 1.07 -13.13
CA GLY A 468 39.20 0.27 -12.18
C GLY A 468 39.96 -0.99 -11.77
N THR A 469 39.22 -2.06 -11.50
CA THR A 469 39.74 -3.43 -11.36
C THR A 469 38.94 -4.37 -12.27
N ASP A 470 39.47 -5.55 -12.59
CA ASP A 470 38.81 -6.54 -13.47
C ASP A 470 37.38 -6.90 -13.03
N GLN A 471 37.01 -6.63 -11.78
CA GLN A 471 35.73 -6.97 -11.17
C GLN A 471 34.67 -5.84 -11.29
N VAL A 472 35.07 -4.58 -11.54
CA VAL A 472 34.14 -3.43 -11.60
C VAL A 472 34.52 -2.49 -12.75
N LYS A 473 33.86 -2.62 -13.91
CA LYS A 473 33.98 -1.67 -15.03
C LYS A 473 33.22 -0.38 -14.72
N ILE A 474 33.87 0.76 -14.93
CA ILE A 474 33.38 2.08 -14.52
C ILE A 474 32.69 2.79 -15.71
N LYS A 475 31.55 3.46 -15.46
CA LYS A 475 30.98 4.45 -16.39
C LYS A 475 31.57 5.83 -16.05
N ASN A 476 31.96 6.62 -17.05
CA ASN A 476 32.63 7.93 -16.90
C ASN A 476 34.01 7.83 -16.19
N SER A 477 34.80 6.84 -16.58
CA SER A 477 36.14 6.58 -16.04
C SER A 477 37.24 7.46 -16.64
N GLU A 478 36.90 8.28 -17.62
CA GLU A 478 37.86 9.04 -18.41
C GLU A 478 37.61 10.53 -18.24
N ASP A 479 38.70 11.29 -18.10
CA ASP A 479 38.70 12.73 -18.33
C ASP A 479 39.74 13.07 -19.40
N GLU A 480 39.45 14.10 -20.17
CA GLU A 480 40.20 14.47 -21.35
C GLU A 480 40.34 15.98 -21.46
N VAL A 481 41.57 16.43 -21.67
CA VAL A 481 41.85 17.84 -22.01
C VAL A 481 42.68 17.92 -23.27
N ILE A 482 42.41 18.98 -24.03
CA ILE A 482 43.12 19.32 -25.25
C ILE A 482 43.90 20.60 -24.96
N ILE A 483 45.18 20.65 -25.30
CA ILE A 483 46.01 21.85 -25.17
C ILE A 483 46.73 22.17 -26.48
N LEU A 484 47.26 23.39 -26.56
CA LEU A 484 48.01 23.86 -27.71
C LEU A 484 49.42 24.29 -27.29
N LYS A 485 50.43 23.57 -27.76
CA LYS A 485 51.84 23.94 -27.57
C LYS A 485 52.34 24.72 -28.78
N SER A 486 52.86 25.94 -28.56
CA SER A 486 53.20 26.88 -29.63
C SER A 486 54.49 27.65 -29.33
N LYS A 487 55.30 27.91 -30.36
CA LYS A 487 56.41 28.87 -30.26
C LYS A 487 55.85 30.29 -30.25
N GLU A 488 56.50 31.22 -29.54
CA GLU A 488 56.20 32.65 -29.63
C GLU A 488 56.32 33.14 -31.09
N PHE A 489 55.48 34.12 -31.46
CA PHE A 489 55.58 34.73 -32.77
C PHE A 489 56.81 35.62 -32.79
N SER A 490 57.79 35.28 -33.63
CA SER A 490 59.03 36.02 -33.77
C SER A 490 59.26 36.39 -35.22
N VAL A 491 59.86 37.56 -35.42
CA VAL A 491 60.31 38.05 -36.71
C VAL A 491 61.77 38.44 -36.56
N ASN A 492 62.62 37.75 -37.29
CA ASN A 492 64.03 38.03 -37.45
C ASN A 492 64.29 38.39 -38.91
N TYR A 493 65.44 39.01 -39.16
CA TYR A 493 65.85 39.37 -40.50
C TYR A 493 67.36 39.28 -40.69
N GLU A 494 67.76 38.99 -41.92
CA GLU A 494 69.15 38.97 -42.35
C GLU A 494 69.36 39.82 -43.61
N PHE A 495 70.60 40.22 -43.87
CA PHE A 495 70.99 40.98 -45.07
C PHE A 495 71.95 40.18 -45.96
N PRO A 496 71.47 39.22 -46.77
CA PRO A 496 72.35 38.30 -47.50
C PRO A 496 73.39 39.00 -48.40
N ASP A 497 73.00 40.13 -49.02
CA ASP A 497 73.84 40.89 -49.96
C ASP A 497 73.90 42.40 -49.62
N LYS A 498 73.75 42.77 -48.34
CA LYS A 498 73.68 44.16 -47.80
C LYS A 498 72.53 45.05 -48.29
N VAL A 499 71.96 44.78 -49.47
CA VAL A 499 70.89 45.58 -50.10
C VAL A 499 69.52 44.88 -50.17
N PHE A 500 69.50 43.58 -49.85
CA PHE A 500 68.30 42.76 -49.71
C PHE A 500 68.08 42.39 -48.26
N ILE A 501 66.82 42.30 -47.85
CA ILE A 501 66.40 41.73 -46.57
C ILE A 501 65.55 40.50 -46.78
N ASP A 502 65.85 39.48 -45.98
CA ASP A 502 65.07 38.26 -45.89
C ASP A 502 64.49 38.19 -44.47
N PHE A 503 63.21 37.84 -44.36
CA PHE A 503 62.54 37.67 -43.07
C PHE A 503 62.42 36.19 -42.75
N TYR A 504 62.58 35.85 -41.48
CA TYR A 504 62.35 34.50 -40.98
C TYR A 504 61.96 34.55 -39.52
N GLY A 505 61.41 33.48 -38.99
CA GLY A 505 61.09 33.45 -37.57
C GLY A 505 60.27 32.25 -37.18
N THR A 506 59.57 32.41 -36.07
CA THR A 506 58.73 31.38 -35.48
C THR A 506 57.29 31.87 -35.40
N SER A 507 56.35 30.95 -35.52
CA SER A 507 54.92 31.15 -35.45
C SER A 507 54.29 29.87 -34.89
N MET A 508 52.98 29.87 -34.85
CA MET A 508 52.21 28.66 -34.71
C MET A 508 52.56 27.63 -35.82
N PRO A 509 52.75 26.33 -35.50
CA PRO A 509 52.96 25.28 -36.52
C PRO A 509 51.73 25.05 -37.39
N MET A 510 51.96 24.66 -38.64
CA MET A 510 50.92 24.14 -39.52
C MET A 510 50.53 22.72 -39.09
N ILE A 511 49.22 22.44 -39.04
CA ILE A 511 48.69 21.11 -38.70
C ILE A 511 47.72 20.68 -39.80
N SER A 512 48.08 19.65 -40.58
CA SER A 512 47.33 19.25 -41.78
C SER A 512 46.15 18.31 -41.50
N GLU A 513 45.10 18.31 -42.34
CA GLU A 513 43.95 17.39 -42.21
C GLU A 513 44.35 15.91 -42.34
N LYS A 514 45.42 15.59 -43.09
CA LYS A 514 45.84 14.20 -43.35
C LYS A 514 46.50 13.52 -42.15
N GLU A 515 47.02 14.30 -41.21
CA GLU A 515 47.55 13.80 -39.93
C GLU A 515 46.43 13.53 -38.90
N ASN A 516 45.27 14.17 -39.08
CA ASN A 516 44.13 14.06 -38.16
C ASN A 516 43.29 12.77 -38.33
N ASP A 517 43.53 11.96 -39.36
CA ASP A 517 42.46 11.11 -39.92
C ASP A 517 42.57 9.59 -39.67
N LYS A 518 43.41 9.09 -38.75
CA LYS A 518 43.55 7.62 -38.60
C LYS A 518 43.45 6.99 -37.20
N SER A 519 43.34 7.72 -36.10
CA SER A 519 43.14 7.03 -34.79
C SER A 519 42.59 7.84 -33.62
N ASN A 520 42.57 9.17 -33.66
CA ASN A 520 42.22 9.99 -32.51
C ASN A 520 41.17 11.01 -32.93
N GLY A 521 40.02 11.05 -32.25
CA GLY A 521 38.85 11.88 -32.58
C GLY A 521 39.04 13.40 -32.42
N PHE A 522 40.15 13.93 -32.92
CA PHE A 522 40.55 15.32 -32.86
C PHE A 522 40.17 15.99 -34.21
N LYS A 523 39.23 16.94 -34.20
CA LYS A 523 38.69 17.57 -35.42
C LYS A 523 38.99 19.07 -35.49
N GLU A 524 40.19 19.47 -35.09
CA GLU A 524 40.61 20.87 -35.18
C GLU A 524 41.82 21.00 -36.11
N TYR A 525 41.64 21.86 -37.12
CA TYR A 525 42.61 22.19 -38.14
C TYR A 525 43.19 23.58 -37.87
N LEU A 526 44.46 23.77 -38.23
CA LEU A 526 45.16 25.04 -38.02
C LEU A 526 46.10 25.32 -39.20
N GLN A 527 45.79 26.38 -39.95
CA GLN A 527 46.65 26.93 -41.00
C GLN A 527 47.04 28.37 -40.66
N PRO A 528 48.04 28.56 -39.79
CA PRO A 528 48.59 29.88 -39.57
C PRO A 528 49.23 30.37 -40.87
N THR A 529 49.10 31.66 -41.12
CA THR A 529 49.66 32.31 -42.29
C THR A 529 50.36 33.58 -41.85
N ILE A 530 51.60 33.77 -42.27
CA ILE A 530 52.35 35.00 -42.06
C ILE A 530 52.15 35.89 -43.27
N ARG A 531 51.64 37.10 -43.06
CA ARG A 531 51.48 38.10 -44.11
C ARG A 531 52.50 39.22 -43.91
N ILE A 532 53.26 39.53 -44.95
CA ILE A 532 54.19 40.65 -44.97
C ILE A 532 53.58 41.76 -45.81
N LEU A 533 53.43 42.95 -45.22
CA LEU A 533 53.01 44.18 -45.89
C LEU A 533 54.21 45.11 -46.03
N LEU A 534 54.41 45.69 -47.22
CA LEU A 534 55.38 46.74 -47.49
C LEU A 534 54.61 48.05 -47.72
N ASP A 535 54.81 49.03 -46.84
CA ASP A 535 54.09 50.32 -46.86
C ASP A 535 52.56 50.18 -46.97
N GLY A 536 52.02 49.13 -46.33
CA GLY A 536 50.59 48.80 -46.31
C GLY A 536 50.10 47.91 -47.45
N GLU A 537 50.92 47.63 -48.46
CA GLU A 537 50.57 46.72 -49.57
C GLU A 537 51.08 45.30 -49.33
N LYS A 538 50.27 44.29 -49.67
CA LYS A 538 50.65 42.87 -49.50
C LYS A 538 51.86 42.52 -50.37
N ALA A 539 52.95 42.11 -49.73
CA ALA A 539 54.21 41.79 -50.37
C ALA A 539 54.50 40.27 -50.40
N ASP A 540 54.09 39.52 -49.37
CA ASP A 540 54.25 38.05 -49.30
C ASP A 540 53.24 37.42 -48.33
N GLU A 541 53.03 36.13 -48.49
CA GLU A 541 52.16 35.30 -47.67
C GLU A 541 52.79 33.90 -47.53
N ILE A 542 53.09 33.51 -46.29
CA ILE A 542 53.91 32.34 -45.97
C ILE A 542 53.14 31.44 -45.01
N ILE A 543 53.18 30.14 -45.23
CA ILE A 543 52.66 29.14 -44.30
C ILE A 543 53.86 28.59 -43.50
N PRO A 544 53.87 28.67 -42.16
CA PRO A 544 54.90 28.05 -41.34
C PRO A 544 54.95 26.53 -41.55
N ASP A 545 56.10 25.93 -41.27
CA ASP A 545 56.23 24.47 -41.31
C ASP A 545 55.58 23.78 -40.09
N GLU A 546 55.66 22.44 -40.05
CA GLU A 546 55.14 21.60 -38.95
C GLU A 546 55.80 21.90 -37.59
N ARG A 547 56.93 22.60 -37.57
CA ARG A 547 57.64 23.01 -36.34
C ARG A 547 57.30 24.45 -35.93
N GLY A 548 56.59 25.19 -36.79
CA GLY A 548 56.26 26.60 -36.64
C GLY A 548 57.38 27.52 -37.11
N ASP A 549 58.36 27.03 -37.86
CA ASP A 549 59.42 27.84 -38.44
C ASP A 549 58.97 28.36 -39.82
N TRP A 550 59.28 29.62 -40.15
CA TRP A 550 58.91 30.23 -41.43
C TRP A 550 60.03 31.11 -41.96
N LYS A 551 60.08 31.26 -43.29
CA LYS A 551 61.00 32.15 -44.01
C LYS A 551 60.27 32.79 -45.19
N SER A 552 60.54 34.07 -45.47
CA SER A 552 59.96 34.78 -46.61
C SER A 552 60.34 34.10 -47.91
N ASN A 553 59.38 34.02 -48.84
CA ASN A 553 59.62 33.48 -50.17
C ASN A 553 60.40 34.49 -51.03
N ASN A 554 60.20 35.77 -50.74
CA ASN A 554 60.82 36.88 -51.46
C ASN A 554 61.97 37.48 -50.65
N LYS A 555 62.96 37.99 -51.39
CA LYS A 555 63.94 38.95 -50.89
C LYS A 555 63.46 40.36 -51.20
N TYR A 556 63.49 41.26 -50.23
CA TYR A 556 62.99 42.63 -50.44
C TYR A 556 64.14 43.58 -50.72
N TYR A 557 64.10 44.23 -51.88
CA TYR A 557 65.11 45.23 -52.25
C TYR A 557 64.81 46.57 -51.61
N ALA A 558 65.79 47.13 -50.91
CA ALA A 558 65.69 48.44 -50.31
C ALA A 558 66.14 49.52 -51.30
N LYS A 559 65.20 50.11 -52.04
CA LYS A 559 65.49 51.35 -52.80
C LYS A 559 65.92 52.47 -51.83
N ARG A 560 66.54 53.55 -52.30
CA ARG A 560 66.85 54.69 -51.42
C ARG A 560 65.56 55.29 -50.82
N GLY A 561 65.39 55.24 -49.50
CA GLY A 561 64.14 55.66 -48.85
C GLY A 561 63.93 55.04 -47.47
N VAL A 562 62.76 55.33 -46.87
CA VAL A 562 62.27 54.69 -45.63
C VAL A 562 61.06 53.85 -46.01
N TYR A 563 61.04 52.60 -45.54
CA TYR A 563 59.99 51.62 -45.78
C TYR A 563 59.50 51.07 -44.45
N THR A 564 58.22 50.78 -44.37
CA THR A 564 57.62 50.10 -43.22
C THR A 564 57.20 48.70 -43.63
N PHE A 565 57.80 47.70 -42.99
CA PHE A 565 57.32 46.33 -43.07
C PHE A 565 56.40 46.04 -41.89
N THR A 566 55.20 45.55 -42.17
CA THR A 566 54.28 45.03 -41.16
C THR A 566 54.13 43.53 -41.38
N ILE A 567 54.54 42.73 -40.41
CA ILE A 567 54.49 41.28 -40.45
C ILE A 567 53.39 40.84 -39.48
N GLN A 568 52.37 40.17 -40.03
CA GLN A 568 51.16 39.76 -39.31
C GLN A 568 51.12 38.24 -39.24
N GLU A 569 50.89 37.68 -38.05
CA GLU A 569 50.39 36.31 -37.94
C GLU A 569 48.88 36.36 -38.23
N ILE A 570 48.38 35.44 -39.03
CA ILE A 570 46.95 35.30 -39.33
C ILE A 570 46.57 33.88 -38.97
N SER A 571 45.46 33.73 -38.25
CA SER A 571 44.90 32.41 -37.97
C SER A 571 43.50 32.30 -38.54
N ASP A 572 43.25 31.15 -39.15
CA ASP A 572 41.95 30.70 -39.63
C ASP A 572 41.08 30.04 -38.53
N ASN A 573 41.63 29.88 -37.32
CA ASN A 573 40.98 29.16 -36.23
C ASN A 573 40.31 30.10 -35.23
N LYS A 574 39.03 29.86 -34.93
CA LYS A 574 38.22 30.70 -34.01
C LYS A 574 38.72 30.71 -32.57
N ARG A 575 39.49 29.71 -32.14
CA ARG A 575 39.98 29.54 -30.77
C ARG A 575 41.40 30.06 -30.57
N TYR A 576 42.14 30.26 -31.65
CA TYR A 576 43.47 30.86 -31.61
C TYR A 576 43.41 32.26 -32.19
N LYS A 577 43.66 33.27 -31.36
CA LYS A 577 43.85 34.63 -31.82
C LYS A 577 45.31 34.78 -32.27
N ALA A 578 45.51 35.23 -33.50
CA ALA A 578 46.82 35.62 -33.96
C ALA A 578 47.48 36.65 -33.01
N ARG A 579 48.80 36.55 -32.88
CA ARG A 579 49.59 37.43 -32.02
C ARG A 579 49.79 38.81 -32.65
N GLU A 580 50.32 39.75 -31.87
CA GLU A 580 50.51 41.14 -32.28
C GLU A 580 51.43 41.26 -33.50
N ASP A 581 51.05 42.17 -34.39
CA ASP A 581 51.82 42.53 -35.57
C ASP A 581 53.22 43.05 -35.18
N LYS A 582 54.22 42.64 -35.96
CA LYS A 582 55.58 43.14 -35.84
C LYS A 582 55.84 44.17 -36.93
N VAL A 583 56.26 45.37 -36.51
CA VAL A 583 56.51 46.50 -37.41
C VAL A 583 58.00 46.82 -37.43
N LEU A 584 58.61 46.74 -38.60
CA LEU A 584 60.01 47.07 -38.84
C LEU A 584 60.09 48.30 -39.73
N GLU A 585 60.79 49.33 -39.27
CA GLU A 585 61.09 50.51 -40.09
C GLU A 585 62.52 50.36 -40.65
N CYS A 586 62.61 50.32 -41.97
CA CYS A 586 63.84 50.05 -42.70
C CYS A 586 64.27 51.26 -43.53
N LYS A 587 65.53 51.66 -43.42
CA LYS A 587 66.14 52.76 -44.18
C LYS A 587 67.16 52.23 -45.17
N GLY A 588 66.86 52.37 -46.46
CA GLY A 588 67.75 52.01 -47.56
C GLY A 588 68.72 53.14 -47.91
N GLY A 589 70.03 52.87 -47.84
CA GLY A 589 71.12 53.72 -48.29
C GLY A 589 71.65 53.34 -49.67
N THR A 590 72.78 53.93 -50.08
CA THR A 590 73.38 53.68 -51.42
C THR A 590 74.02 52.28 -51.54
N SER A 591 74.43 51.68 -50.42
CA SER A 591 75.16 50.40 -50.40
C SER A 591 74.81 49.49 -49.22
N ASN A 592 73.85 49.88 -48.38
CA ASN A 592 73.40 49.12 -47.21
C ASN A 592 71.95 49.44 -46.84
N MET A 593 71.34 48.57 -46.05
CA MET A 593 70.08 48.84 -45.34
C MET A 593 70.25 48.63 -43.84
N THR A 594 69.52 49.41 -43.05
CA THR A 594 69.35 49.22 -41.61
C THR A 594 67.88 49.19 -41.26
N CYS A 595 67.46 48.24 -40.45
CA CYS A 595 66.09 48.11 -39.96
C CYS A 595 66.06 48.16 -38.44
N PHE A 596 64.99 48.69 -37.87
CA PHE A 596 64.76 48.71 -36.44
C PHE A 596 63.31 48.34 -36.14
N GLU A 597 63.11 47.56 -35.07
CA GLU A 597 61.76 47.26 -34.60
C GLU A 597 61.14 48.51 -33.99
N LYS A 598 59.99 48.90 -34.53
CA LYS A 598 59.21 49.99 -33.98
C LYS A 598 58.40 49.39 -32.84
N ASN A 599 58.87 49.58 -31.62
CA ASN A 599 58.11 49.18 -30.44
C ASN A 599 56.78 49.92 -30.47
N ASN A 600 55.70 49.18 -30.76
CA ASN A 600 54.34 49.64 -30.54
C ASN A 600 54.10 49.61 -29.02
N TYR A 601 54.69 50.55 -28.28
CA TYR A 601 54.12 50.94 -27.00
C TYR A 601 52.77 51.55 -27.31
N THR A 602 51.73 50.75 -27.09
CA THR A 602 50.33 51.11 -27.32
C THR A 602 49.96 52.34 -26.51
N LYS A 603 49.08 53.14 -27.11
CA LYS A 603 48.11 53.95 -26.39
C LYS A 603 47.15 53.05 -25.62
#